data_AF-A0A0F9FQ29-F1
#
_entry.id   AF-A0A0F9FQ29-F1
#
_cell.length_a   1.000
_cell.length_b   1.000
_cell.length_c   1.000
_cell.angle_alpha   90.00
_cell.angle_beta   90.00
_cell.angle_gamma   90.00
#
_symmetry.space_group_name_H-M   'P 1'
#
loop_
_entity.id
_entity.type
_entity.pdbx_description
1 polymer ?
#
loop_
_entity_poly.entity_id
_entity_poly.type
_entity_poly.pdbx_seq_one_letter_code
_entity_poly.pdbx_strand_id
1 'polypeptide(L)'
;MQDTDAHSNHGNHENKRVRVSIYGAVQGVGFRPFIYRLAKELHLKGWVYNSGAGVTIEVEAPLPALEIFLERIHLEKPQHSFIQNFQYAFLDPEGFSDFEIRKSDESEEKTVLVLPDIATCSECLKDIFNPKDPRYLYPFTNCTHCGPRYSIIESLPYDRANTSMKGFPICRNCQREYEDPSNRRFHAQPNACPECGPHLELW
;
A
#
# COMPACT_ATOMS: atom_id res chain seq x y z
N MET A 1 55.99 15.48 -3.83
CA MET A 1 55.22 14.65 -4.76
C MET A 1 54.65 13.51 -3.95
N GLN A 2 53.45 13.73 -3.42
CA GLN A 2 52.64 12.72 -2.79
C GLN A 2 51.69 12.25 -3.89
N ASP A 3 51.82 11.01 -4.34
CA ASP A 3 50.74 10.34 -5.06
C ASP A 3 50.19 9.27 -4.14
N THR A 4 48.96 9.54 -3.69
CA THR A 4 48.15 8.71 -2.83
C THR A 4 47.41 7.68 -3.68
N ASP A 5 47.74 6.40 -3.51
CA ASP A 5 46.95 5.28 -4.02
C ASP A 5 45.60 5.22 -3.29
N ALA A 6 44.58 5.83 -3.90
CA ALA A 6 43.19 5.73 -3.46
C ALA A 6 42.69 4.30 -3.73
N HIS A 7 42.74 3.47 -2.70
CA HIS A 7 42.08 2.17 -2.66
C HIS A 7 40.58 2.36 -2.86
N SER A 8 40.10 1.92 -4.03
CA SER A 8 38.68 1.86 -4.37
C SER A 8 38.04 0.71 -3.60
N ASN A 9 37.60 0.97 -2.38
CA ASN A 9 36.90 0.00 -1.55
C ASN A 9 35.42 -0.05 -1.98
N HIS A 10 35.13 -0.62 -3.15
CA HIS A 10 33.77 -1.05 -3.48
C HIS A 10 33.52 -2.35 -2.72
N GLY A 11 33.05 -2.23 -1.47
CA GLY A 11 32.49 -3.35 -0.74
C GLY A 11 31.39 -3.97 -1.59
N ASN A 12 31.68 -5.11 -2.21
CA ASN A 12 30.73 -5.90 -2.98
C ASN A 12 29.75 -6.51 -1.97
N HIS A 13 28.82 -5.69 -1.48
CA HIS A 13 27.77 -6.17 -0.60
C HIS A 13 26.86 -7.05 -1.45
N GLU A 14 27.06 -8.35 -1.33
CA GLU A 14 26.25 -9.36 -1.99
C GLU A 14 24.78 -9.08 -1.68
N ASN A 15 23.98 -8.85 -2.71
CA ASN A 15 22.54 -8.66 -2.54
C ASN A 15 21.96 -9.92 -1.91
N LYS A 16 21.07 -9.72 -0.95
CA LYS A 16 20.15 -10.76 -0.48
C LYS A 16 18.76 -10.38 -0.89
N ARG A 17 17.90 -11.38 -0.99
CA ARG A 17 16.46 -11.18 -1.07
C ARG A 17 15.85 -11.51 0.28
N VAL A 18 14.86 -10.75 0.72
CA VAL A 18 14.05 -11.07 1.89
C VAL A 18 12.61 -11.23 1.45
N ARG A 19 11.98 -12.33 1.86
CA ARG A 19 10.53 -12.49 1.81
C ARG A 19 9.96 -12.19 3.18
N VAL A 20 8.99 -11.29 3.24
CA VAL A 20 8.29 -10.88 4.46
C VAL A 20 6.82 -11.22 4.32
N SER A 21 6.23 -11.80 5.36
CA SER A 21 4.81 -12.11 5.47
C SER A 21 4.27 -11.47 6.74
N ILE A 22 3.31 -10.58 6.58
CA ILE A 22 2.72 -9.79 7.67
C ILE A 22 1.25 -10.19 7.83
N TYR A 23 0.89 -10.64 9.02
CA TYR A 23 -0.46 -11.13 9.35
C TYR A 23 -1.14 -10.20 10.35
N GLY A 24 -2.47 -10.14 10.29
CA GLY A 24 -3.31 -9.33 11.17
C GLY A 24 -4.23 -8.39 10.40
N ALA A 25 -4.57 -7.25 11.00
CA ALA A 25 -5.42 -6.23 10.37
C ALA A 25 -4.55 -5.27 9.54
N VAL A 26 -4.04 -5.79 8.43
CA VAL A 26 -3.02 -5.12 7.59
C VAL A 26 -3.49 -4.82 6.17
N GLN A 27 -4.72 -5.20 5.82
CA GLN A 27 -5.34 -4.87 4.55
C GLN A 27 -6.35 -3.73 4.69
N GLY A 28 -6.51 -2.93 3.63
CA GLY A 28 -7.38 -1.74 3.67
C GLY A 28 -6.83 -0.54 4.45
N VAL A 29 -5.59 -0.61 4.94
CA VAL A 29 -4.95 0.48 5.71
C VAL A 29 -3.95 1.32 4.92
N GLY A 30 -3.77 1.03 3.63
CA GLY A 30 -2.70 1.63 2.84
C GLY A 30 -1.32 0.98 3.07
N PHE A 31 -1.27 -0.29 3.48
CA PHE A 31 0.00 -1.01 3.68
C PHE A 31 0.80 -1.18 2.38
N ARG A 32 0.14 -1.55 1.26
CA ARG A 32 0.78 -1.62 -0.07
C ARG A 32 1.40 -0.27 -0.49
N PRO A 33 0.67 0.87 -0.45
CA PRO A 33 1.24 2.21 -0.59
C PRO A 33 2.44 2.51 0.30
N PHE A 34 2.33 2.17 1.59
CA PHE A 34 3.39 2.40 2.56
C PHE A 34 4.68 1.66 2.18
N ILE A 35 4.57 0.36 1.90
CA ILE A 35 5.71 -0.47 1.48
C ILE A 35 6.32 0.02 0.19
N TYR A 36 5.50 0.38 -0.80
CA TYR A 36 6.00 0.93 -2.06
C TYR A 36 6.81 2.22 -1.85
N ARG A 37 6.29 3.17 -1.06
CA ARG A 37 7.01 4.41 -0.75
C ARG A 37 8.32 4.14 0.00
N LEU A 38 8.26 3.31 1.02
CA LEU A 38 9.42 2.92 1.82
C LEU A 38 10.51 2.26 0.95
N ALA A 39 10.13 1.36 0.06
CA ALA A 39 11.05 0.72 -0.87
C ALA A 39 11.68 1.74 -1.83
N LYS A 40 10.90 2.69 -2.37
CA LYS A 40 11.43 3.74 -3.25
C LYS A 40 12.37 4.71 -2.54
N GLU A 41 12.05 5.10 -1.30
CA GLU A 41 12.92 5.94 -0.46
C GLU A 41 14.26 5.28 -0.16
N LEU A 42 14.26 3.97 0.07
CA LEU A 42 15.46 3.19 0.34
C LEU A 42 16.12 2.62 -0.93
N HIS A 43 15.63 3.00 -2.12
CA HIS A 43 16.11 2.53 -3.42
C HIS A 43 16.15 0.99 -3.58
N LEU A 44 15.18 0.31 -2.97
CA LEU A 44 15.05 -1.15 -2.99
C LEU A 44 14.24 -1.63 -4.19
N LYS A 45 14.41 -2.89 -4.57
CA LYS A 45 13.74 -3.52 -5.70
C LYS A 45 12.98 -4.76 -5.25
N GLY A 46 11.86 -5.08 -5.89
CA GLY A 46 11.00 -6.20 -5.49
C GLY A 46 9.53 -5.89 -5.66
N TRP A 47 8.69 -6.35 -4.74
CA TRP A 47 7.25 -6.22 -4.89
C TRP A 47 6.48 -6.37 -3.58
N VAL A 48 5.22 -5.96 -3.60
CA VAL A 48 4.25 -6.20 -2.52
C VAL A 48 2.88 -6.56 -3.08
N TYR A 49 2.17 -7.49 -2.45
CA TYR A 49 0.75 -7.77 -2.74
C TYR A 49 -0.03 -8.17 -1.47
N ASN A 50 -1.36 -8.18 -1.58
CA ASN A 50 -2.25 -8.70 -0.54
C ASN A 50 -2.57 -10.17 -0.81
N SER A 51 -2.32 -11.06 0.14
CA SER A 51 -2.73 -12.47 0.05
C SER A 51 -4.03 -12.73 0.83
N GLY A 52 -4.53 -13.96 0.84
CA GLY A 52 -5.65 -14.35 1.73
C GLY A 52 -5.30 -14.23 3.22
N ALA A 53 -4.02 -14.40 3.57
CA ALA A 53 -3.54 -14.40 4.95
C ALA A 53 -2.99 -13.04 5.44
N GLY A 54 -2.62 -12.12 4.54
CA GLY A 54 -1.93 -10.91 4.97
C GLY A 54 -1.36 -10.04 3.85
N VAL A 55 -0.20 -9.46 4.10
CA VAL A 55 0.60 -8.73 3.12
C VAL A 55 1.91 -9.49 2.92
N THR A 56 2.22 -9.80 1.67
CA THR A 56 3.47 -10.47 1.27
C THR A 56 4.34 -9.48 0.51
N ILE A 57 5.61 -9.44 0.90
CA ILE A 57 6.61 -8.52 0.34
C ILE A 57 7.83 -9.34 -0.04
N GLU A 58 8.42 -9.07 -1.18
CA GLU A 58 9.81 -9.44 -1.45
C GLU A 58 10.63 -8.23 -1.81
N VAL A 59 11.84 -8.17 -1.26
CA VAL A 59 12.77 -7.09 -1.52
C VAL A 59 14.17 -7.66 -1.71
N GLU A 60 14.88 -7.15 -2.70
CA GLU A 60 16.28 -7.46 -2.94
C GLU A 60 17.13 -6.19 -2.81
N ALA A 61 18.16 -6.26 -1.96
CA ALA A 61 19.12 -5.20 -1.72
C ALA A 61 20.34 -5.72 -0.93
N PRO A 62 21.39 -4.90 -0.74
CA PRO A 62 22.42 -5.17 0.26
C PRO A 62 21.82 -5.41 1.65
N LEU A 63 22.38 -6.36 2.40
CA LEU A 63 21.87 -6.76 3.72
C LEU A 63 21.59 -5.58 4.68
N PRO A 64 22.46 -4.56 4.82
CA PRO A 64 22.18 -3.42 5.70
C PRO A 64 20.93 -2.63 5.31
N ALA A 65 20.63 -2.52 4.00
CA ALA A 65 19.43 -1.83 3.52
C ALA A 65 18.15 -2.64 3.80
N LEU A 66 18.24 -3.98 3.76
CA LEU A 66 17.14 -4.86 4.13
C LEU A 66 16.84 -4.79 5.63
N GLU A 67 17.86 -4.72 6.49
CA GLU A 67 17.69 -4.56 7.93
C GLU A 67 16.98 -3.24 8.27
N ILE A 68 17.41 -2.13 7.66
CA ILE A 68 16.74 -0.83 7.78
C ILE A 68 15.28 -0.90 7.30
N PHE A 69 15.03 -1.58 6.19
CA PHE A 69 13.67 -1.76 5.66
C PHE A 69 12.76 -2.50 6.64
N LEU A 70 13.22 -3.62 7.20
CA LEU A 70 12.46 -4.40 8.18
C LEU A 70 12.17 -3.60 9.46
N GLU A 71 13.17 -2.86 9.96
CA GLU A 71 13.00 -1.99 11.13
C GLU A 71 11.97 -0.88 10.87
N ARG A 72 12.09 -0.17 9.74
CA ARG A 72 11.17 0.91 9.38
C ARG A 72 9.75 0.42 9.16
N ILE A 73 9.52 -0.81 8.70
CA ILE A 73 8.16 -1.38 8.65
C ILE A 73 7.53 -1.40 10.04
N HIS A 74 8.27 -1.83 11.07
CA HIS A 74 7.72 -1.90 12.42
C HIS A 74 7.45 -0.52 13.02
N LEU A 75 8.35 0.44 12.80
CA LEU A 75 8.27 1.79 13.38
C LEU A 75 7.24 2.69 12.67
N GLU A 76 7.14 2.57 11.35
CA GLU A 76 6.40 3.54 10.51
C GLU A 76 5.12 2.96 9.91
N LYS A 77 4.74 1.71 10.27
CA LYS A 77 3.53 1.05 9.76
C LYS A 77 2.30 1.98 9.80
N PRO A 78 1.33 1.82 8.87
CA PRO A 78 0.13 2.64 8.85
C PRO A 78 -0.57 2.67 10.22
N GLN A 79 -1.07 3.84 10.62
CA GLN A 79 -1.61 4.09 11.96
C GLN A 79 -2.71 3.09 12.37
N HIS A 80 -3.61 2.75 11.44
CA HIS A 80 -4.71 1.82 11.68
C HIS A 80 -4.36 0.34 11.46
N SER A 81 -3.10 0.04 11.16
CA SER A 81 -2.64 -1.33 11.00
C SER A 81 -2.37 -2.01 12.33
N PHE A 82 -2.81 -3.26 12.45
CA PHE A 82 -2.49 -4.13 13.58
C PHE A 82 -1.77 -5.38 13.10
N ILE A 83 -0.48 -5.46 13.38
CA ILE A 83 0.37 -6.60 13.03
C ILE A 83 0.29 -7.61 14.18
N GLN A 84 -0.27 -8.78 13.92
CA GLN A 84 -0.31 -9.90 14.88
C GLN A 84 0.95 -10.76 14.80
N ASN A 85 1.43 -10.97 13.59
CA ASN A 85 2.61 -11.79 13.33
C ASN A 85 3.38 -11.19 12.16
N PHE A 86 4.70 -11.18 12.28
CA PHE A 86 5.62 -10.65 11.30
C PHE A 86 6.71 -11.69 11.10
N GLN A 87 6.75 -12.29 9.93
CA GLN A 87 7.70 -13.34 9.59
C GLN A 87 8.54 -12.88 8.40
N TYR A 88 9.82 -13.21 8.42
CA TYR A 88 10.67 -13.00 7.26
C TYR A 88 11.73 -14.09 7.14
N ALA A 89 12.19 -14.31 5.91
CA ALA A 89 13.28 -15.20 5.60
C ALA A 89 14.17 -14.59 4.52
N PHE A 90 15.49 -14.71 4.68
CA PHE A 90 16.44 -14.37 3.64
C PHE A 90 16.51 -15.51 2.62
N LEU A 91 16.62 -15.12 1.35
CA LEU A 91 16.64 -15.96 0.16
C LEU A 91 17.78 -15.49 -0.74
N ASP A 92 18.12 -16.35 -1.71
CA ASP A 92 19.03 -15.97 -2.78
C ASP A 92 18.41 -14.87 -3.66
N PRO A 93 19.25 -13.92 -4.14
CA PRO A 93 18.81 -12.85 -5.03
C PRO A 93 18.22 -13.43 -6.33
N GLU A 94 17.23 -12.74 -6.87
CA GLU A 94 16.53 -13.09 -8.11
C GLU A 94 16.84 -12.10 -9.25
N GLY A 95 17.31 -10.90 -8.91
CA GLY A 95 17.71 -9.86 -9.87
C GLY A 95 16.57 -8.92 -10.25
N PHE A 96 15.75 -8.48 -9.28
CA PHE A 96 14.67 -7.53 -9.55
C PHE A 96 15.20 -6.21 -10.14
N SER A 97 14.45 -5.61 -11.06
CA SER A 97 14.82 -4.36 -11.74
C SER A 97 14.19 -3.11 -11.12
N ASP A 98 13.00 -3.25 -10.52
CA ASP A 98 12.26 -2.17 -9.87
C ASP A 98 11.42 -2.70 -8.69
N PHE A 99 10.73 -1.80 -7.98
CA PHE A 99 9.74 -2.12 -6.97
C PHE A 99 8.30 -1.86 -7.47
N GLU A 100 7.41 -2.83 -7.33
CA GLU A 100 6.03 -2.77 -7.83
C GLU A 100 4.96 -3.25 -6.83
N ILE A 101 3.74 -2.71 -6.93
CA ILE A 101 2.56 -3.27 -6.24
C ILE A 101 1.91 -4.29 -7.19
N ARG A 102 2.00 -5.58 -6.85
CA ARG A 102 1.44 -6.66 -7.66
C ARG A 102 -0.05 -6.88 -7.37
N LYS A 103 -0.70 -7.60 -8.28
CA LYS A 103 -2.07 -8.10 -8.08
C LYS A 103 -2.11 -9.03 -6.89
N SER A 104 -3.23 -8.98 -6.17
CA SER A 104 -3.45 -9.82 -5.00
C SER A 104 -3.58 -11.30 -5.38
N ASP A 105 -3.22 -12.18 -4.45
CA ASP A 105 -3.31 -13.63 -4.62
C ASP A 105 -4.53 -14.18 -3.88
N GLU A 106 -5.43 -14.82 -4.63
CA GLU A 106 -6.68 -15.38 -4.13
C GLU A 106 -6.58 -16.86 -3.72
N SER A 107 -5.42 -17.50 -3.90
CA SER A 107 -5.23 -18.95 -3.72
C SER A 107 -5.10 -19.40 -2.26
N GLU A 108 -4.84 -18.48 -1.33
CA GLU A 108 -4.65 -18.77 0.10
C GLU A 108 -5.97 -18.75 0.89
N GLU A 109 -6.01 -19.50 2.00
CA GLU A 109 -7.11 -19.42 2.97
C GLU A 109 -7.25 -18.00 3.53
N LYS A 110 -8.50 -17.51 3.56
CA LYS A 110 -8.84 -16.14 3.98
C LYS A 110 -8.81 -16.04 5.51
N THR A 111 -7.64 -15.73 6.05
CA THR A 111 -7.40 -15.64 7.51
C THR A 111 -7.12 -14.21 7.97
N VAL A 112 -7.09 -13.23 7.06
CA VAL A 112 -6.84 -11.83 7.41
C VAL A 112 -7.95 -11.23 8.28
N LEU A 113 -7.56 -10.38 9.22
CA LEU A 113 -8.51 -9.60 10.01
C LEU A 113 -8.99 -8.40 9.19
N VAL A 114 -10.31 -8.29 9.06
CA VAL A 114 -10.96 -7.15 8.39
C VAL A 114 -11.10 -6.01 9.39
N LEU A 115 -10.71 -4.80 8.98
CA LEU A 115 -10.84 -3.62 9.82
C LEU A 115 -12.27 -3.10 9.87
N PRO A 116 -12.68 -2.51 11.00
CA PRO A 116 -13.93 -1.77 11.07
C PRO A 116 -13.89 -0.55 10.13
N ASP A 117 -15.08 -0.01 9.88
CA ASP A 117 -15.20 1.26 9.15
C ASP A 117 -14.60 2.41 9.94
N ILE A 118 -14.00 3.37 9.23
CA ILE A 118 -13.28 4.49 9.84
C ILE A 118 -13.94 5.80 9.41
N ALA A 119 -14.23 6.68 10.38
CA ALA A 119 -14.79 7.99 10.11
C ALA A 119 -13.88 8.83 9.18
N THR A 120 -14.48 9.74 8.42
CA THR A 120 -13.77 10.64 7.49
C THR A 120 -12.63 11.37 8.19
N CYS A 121 -11.41 11.29 7.63
CA CYS A 121 -10.24 11.97 8.19
C CYS A 121 -10.27 13.48 7.90
N SER A 122 -9.45 14.25 8.64
CA SER A 122 -9.34 15.70 8.49
C SER A 122 -9.01 16.15 7.06
N GLU A 123 -8.16 15.39 6.35
CA GLU A 123 -7.77 15.74 4.99
C GLU A 123 -8.91 15.52 3.99
N CYS A 124 -9.66 14.43 4.12
CA CYS A 124 -10.87 14.23 3.29
C CYS A 124 -11.95 15.27 3.63
N LEU A 125 -12.06 15.69 4.88
CA LEU A 125 -12.99 16.74 5.29
C LEU A 125 -12.65 18.08 4.62
N LYS A 126 -11.36 18.42 4.50
CA LYS A 126 -10.91 19.61 3.74
C LYS A 126 -11.32 19.54 2.27
N ASP A 127 -11.21 18.38 1.64
CA ASP A 127 -11.62 18.19 0.24
C ASP A 127 -13.12 18.44 0.07
N ILE A 128 -13.94 17.82 0.94
CA ILE A 128 -15.40 17.93 0.91
C ILE A 128 -15.83 19.39 1.02
N PHE A 129 -15.15 20.20 1.82
CA PHE A 129 -15.52 21.60 2.05
C PHE A 129 -14.71 22.63 1.26
N ASN A 130 -13.87 22.20 0.30
CA ASN A 130 -13.12 23.10 -0.56
C ASN A 130 -13.83 23.27 -1.93
N PRO A 131 -14.38 24.47 -2.26
CA PRO A 131 -15.09 24.70 -3.52
C PRO A 131 -14.25 24.50 -4.80
N LYS A 132 -12.92 24.43 -4.67
CA LYS A 132 -11.99 24.18 -5.78
C LYS A 132 -11.64 22.69 -5.94
N ASP A 133 -11.98 21.85 -4.97
CA ASP A 133 -11.70 20.42 -5.04
C ASP A 133 -12.76 19.72 -5.90
N PRO A 134 -12.37 18.77 -6.78
CA PRO A 134 -13.32 17.96 -7.55
C PRO A 134 -14.33 17.17 -6.70
N ARG A 135 -14.05 16.99 -5.41
CA ARG A 135 -14.92 16.32 -4.44
C ARG A 135 -15.66 17.28 -3.51
N TYR A 136 -15.77 18.55 -3.89
CA TYR A 136 -16.58 19.52 -3.16
C TYR A 136 -18.01 18.98 -2.95
N LEU A 137 -18.43 18.90 -1.69
CA LEU A 137 -19.71 18.34 -1.22
C LEU A 137 -20.00 16.89 -1.63
N TYR A 138 -18.98 16.14 -2.07
CA TYR A 138 -19.15 14.75 -2.47
C TYR A 138 -19.26 13.82 -1.23
N PRO A 139 -20.41 13.16 -0.98
CA PRO A 139 -20.70 12.50 0.30
C PRO A 139 -19.86 11.24 0.57
N PHE A 140 -19.34 10.62 -0.48
CA PHE A 140 -18.63 9.34 -0.39
C PHE A 140 -17.11 9.50 -0.47
N THR A 141 -16.60 10.70 -0.21
CA THR A 141 -15.16 11.01 -0.20
C THR A 141 -14.43 10.21 0.86
N ASN A 142 -13.40 9.46 0.44
CA ASN A 142 -12.53 8.70 1.33
C ASN A 142 -11.08 8.66 0.77
N CYS A 143 -10.17 8.08 1.56
CA CYS A 143 -8.78 7.79 1.17
C CYS A 143 -8.30 6.49 1.83
N THR A 144 -7.01 6.17 1.72
CA THR A 144 -6.43 4.96 2.36
C THR A 144 -6.56 4.96 3.89
N HIS A 145 -6.71 6.13 4.51
CA HIS A 145 -6.77 6.29 5.98
C HIS A 145 -8.18 6.34 6.56
N CYS A 146 -9.24 6.46 5.74
CA CYS A 146 -10.62 6.57 6.24
C CYS A 146 -11.65 5.96 5.29
N GLY A 147 -12.92 5.99 5.70
CA GLY A 147 -14.05 5.51 4.93
C GLY A 147 -14.42 4.06 5.22
N PRO A 148 -15.37 3.51 4.46
CA PRO A 148 -15.87 2.16 4.68
C PRO A 148 -14.79 1.12 4.39
N ARG A 149 -14.83 0.04 5.16
CA ARG A 149 -13.98 -1.15 5.08
C ARG A 149 -14.87 -2.37 5.23
N TYR A 150 -15.08 -2.86 6.45
CA TYR A 150 -15.91 -4.03 6.73
C TYR A 150 -17.27 -3.98 6.02
N SER A 151 -17.95 -2.83 6.05
CA SER A 151 -19.30 -2.71 5.47
C SER A 151 -19.38 -2.86 3.95
N ILE A 152 -18.26 -2.74 3.23
CA ILE A 152 -18.24 -2.80 1.76
C ILE A 152 -17.44 -3.99 1.22
N ILE A 153 -16.76 -4.75 2.08
CA ILE A 153 -15.95 -5.90 1.64
C ILE A 153 -16.88 -7.08 1.39
N GLU A 154 -16.77 -7.65 0.20
CA GLU A 154 -17.50 -8.87 -0.18
C GLU A 154 -16.60 -10.11 -0.08
N SER A 155 -15.30 -9.95 -0.37
CA SER A 155 -14.34 -11.03 -0.26
C SER A 155 -12.91 -10.52 -0.05
N LEU A 156 -12.00 -11.41 0.36
CA LEU A 156 -10.57 -11.14 0.43
C LEU A 156 -9.85 -11.84 -0.73
N PRO A 157 -8.70 -11.31 -1.19
CA PRO A 157 -7.96 -10.15 -0.66
C PRO A 157 -8.64 -8.79 -0.92
N TYR A 158 -8.31 -7.79 -0.09
CA TYR A 158 -8.90 -6.44 -0.17
C TYR A 158 -8.46 -5.71 -1.44
N ASP A 159 -9.30 -5.82 -2.47
CA ASP A 159 -9.21 -5.09 -3.74
C ASP A 159 -10.59 -4.60 -4.16
N ARG A 160 -10.62 -3.57 -5.01
CA ARG A 160 -11.88 -2.95 -5.47
C ARG A 160 -12.87 -3.97 -6.02
N ALA A 161 -12.38 -4.94 -6.81
CA ALA A 161 -13.21 -6.00 -7.41
C ALA A 161 -13.92 -6.88 -6.37
N ASN A 162 -13.36 -6.96 -5.16
CA ASN A 162 -13.86 -7.74 -4.04
C ASN A 162 -14.63 -6.88 -3.01
N THR A 163 -15.12 -5.72 -3.43
CA THR A 163 -15.96 -4.81 -2.63
C THR A 163 -17.21 -4.41 -3.41
N SER A 164 -18.19 -3.83 -2.73
CA SER A 164 -19.36 -3.23 -3.39
C SER A 164 -19.00 -2.11 -4.38
N MET A 165 -17.79 -1.54 -4.28
CA MET A 165 -17.26 -0.56 -5.25
C MET A 165 -16.95 -1.15 -6.63
N LYS A 166 -17.02 -2.49 -6.80
CA LYS A 166 -16.90 -3.16 -8.11
C LYS A 166 -17.95 -2.70 -9.14
N GLY A 167 -19.12 -2.25 -8.67
CA GLY A 167 -20.20 -1.73 -9.51
C GLY A 167 -19.95 -0.32 -10.05
N PHE A 168 -18.87 0.33 -9.61
CA PHE A 168 -18.53 1.72 -9.94
C PHE A 168 -17.19 1.76 -10.68
N PRO A 169 -17.16 1.70 -12.02
CA PRO A 169 -15.91 1.77 -12.79
C PRO A 169 -15.19 3.10 -12.57
N ILE A 170 -13.88 3.05 -12.28
CA ILE A 170 -13.10 4.24 -11.94
C ILE A 170 -12.91 5.17 -13.16
N CYS A 171 -13.16 6.48 -13.00
CA CYS A 171 -12.90 7.45 -14.07
C CYS A 171 -11.41 7.76 -14.22
N ARG A 172 -11.04 8.45 -15.30
CA ARG A 172 -9.65 8.81 -15.62
C ARG A 172 -8.97 9.62 -14.50
N ASN A 173 -9.70 10.54 -13.85
CA ASN A 173 -9.13 11.36 -12.78
C ASN A 173 -8.85 10.53 -11.52
N CYS A 174 -9.81 9.70 -11.11
CA CYS A 174 -9.61 8.81 -9.96
C CYS A 174 -8.53 7.75 -10.24
N GLN A 175 -8.39 7.28 -11.48
CA GLN A 175 -7.33 6.35 -11.87
C GLN A 175 -5.94 6.98 -11.69
N ARG A 176 -5.77 8.24 -12.12
CA ARG A 176 -4.49 8.97 -11.93
C ARG A 176 -4.11 9.05 -10.45
N GLU A 177 -5.06 9.40 -9.59
CA GLU A 177 -4.80 9.45 -8.14
C GLU A 177 -4.55 8.07 -7.53
N TYR A 178 -5.19 7.03 -8.07
CA TYR A 178 -4.99 5.64 -7.63
C TYR A 178 -3.58 5.14 -7.97
N GLU A 179 -3.02 5.58 -9.10
CA GLU A 179 -1.70 5.18 -9.61
C GLU A 179 -0.56 6.09 -9.16
N ASP A 180 -0.84 7.33 -8.70
CA ASP A 180 0.16 8.31 -8.30
C ASP A 180 0.66 8.08 -6.85
N PRO A 181 1.92 7.66 -6.63
CA PRO A 181 2.45 7.37 -5.29
C PRO A 181 2.50 8.57 -4.34
N SER A 182 2.51 9.79 -4.89
CA SER A 182 2.49 11.04 -4.13
C SER A 182 1.08 11.42 -3.66
N ASN A 183 0.05 10.78 -4.21
CA ASN A 183 -1.33 11.08 -3.87
C ASN A 183 -1.78 10.30 -2.63
N ARG A 184 -2.56 10.95 -1.75
CA ARG A 184 -3.17 10.30 -0.57
C ARG A 184 -4.15 9.17 -0.93
N ARG A 185 -4.58 9.10 -2.19
CA ARG A 185 -5.48 8.07 -2.72
C ARG A 185 -4.76 6.98 -3.51
N PHE A 186 -3.43 6.95 -3.47
CA PHE A 186 -2.62 5.88 -4.04
C PHE A 186 -3.08 4.52 -3.52
N HIS A 187 -3.52 3.64 -4.42
CA HIS A 187 -4.17 2.35 -4.12
C HIS A 187 -5.34 2.39 -3.11
N ALA A 188 -6.06 3.51 -2.98
CA ALA A 188 -7.32 3.56 -2.25
C ALA A 188 -8.40 2.80 -3.03
N GLN A 189 -8.67 1.56 -2.63
CA GLN A 189 -9.64 0.67 -3.29
C GLN A 189 -11.04 1.29 -3.46
N PRO A 190 -11.60 2.03 -2.47
CA PRO A 190 -12.89 2.68 -2.61
C PRO A 190 -12.81 4.12 -3.15
N ASN A 191 -11.69 4.50 -3.80
CA ASN A 191 -11.58 5.83 -4.42
C ASN A 191 -12.71 6.02 -5.44
N ALA A 192 -13.36 7.19 -5.35
CA ALA A 192 -14.38 7.63 -6.27
C ALA A 192 -14.53 9.15 -6.20
N CYS A 193 -15.29 9.70 -7.14
CA CYS A 193 -15.68 11.11 -7.22
C CYS A 193 -17.12 11.21 -7.77
N PRO A 194 -17.72 12.42 -7.86
CA PRO A 194 -19.08 12.58 -8.40
C PRO A 194 -19.30 12.02 -9.82
N GLU A 195 -18.24 11.82 -10.61
CA GLU A 195 -18.32 11.28 -11.97
C GLU A 195 -18.49 9.75 -11.99
N CYS A 196 -17.78 9.02 -11.12
CA CYS A 196 -17.67 7.56 -11.19
C CYS A 196 -18.16 6.81 -9.95
N GLY A 197 -18.50 7.52 -8.88
CA GLY A 197 -18.91 6.92 -7.63
C GLY A 197 -20.42 6.85 -7.44
N PRO A 198 -20.85 6.42 -6.24
CA PRO A 198 -22.26 6.46 -5.83
C PRO A 198 -22.81 7.87 -5.68
N HIS A 199 -24.14 7.97 -5.77
CA HIS A 199 -24.92 9.21 -5.64
C HIS A 199 -26.03 9.03 -4.61
N LEU A 200 -26.48 10.15 -4.05
CA LEU A 200 -27.65 10.18 -3.18
C LEU A 200 -28.92 10.31 -4.03
N GLU A 201 -30.00 9.67 -3.58
CA GLU A 201 -31.33 9.79 -4.16
C GLU A 201 -32.36 9.93 -3.04
N LEU A 202 -33.42 10.70 -3.29
CA LEU A 202 -34.51 10.96 -2.33
C LEU A 202 -35.81 10.44 -2.93
N TRP A 203 -36.54 9.64 -2.16
CA TRP A 203 -37.76 8.94 -2.56
C TRP A 203 -38.91 9.27 -1.62
#